data_AF-A0A8T4P3Z6-F1
#
_entry.id   AF-A0A8T4P3Z6-F1
#
_cell.length_a   1.000
_cell.length_b   1.000
_cell.length_c   1.000
_cell.angle_alpha   90.00
_cell.angle_beta   90.00
_cell.angle_gamma   90.00
#
_symmetry.space_group_name_H-M   'P 1'
#
loop_
_entity.id
_entity.type
_entity.pdbx_description
1 polymer ?
#
loop_
_entity_poly.entity_id
_entity_poly.type
_entity_poly.pdbx_seq_one_letter_code
_entity_poly.pdbx_strand_id
1 'polypeptide(L)'
;MEDKCSQCGVCCKLFVINLTEEEYKSRKYKTQFEEFGLTKEFKEAELCGANIITQKEDESCIYLKDGTCSIHSIRPKSCREFFCTSKNPIFKTMIKKITNYKRSFGII
;
A
#
# COMPACT_ATOMS: atom_id res chain seq x y z
N MET A 1 -15.81 -11.45 10.29
CA MET A 1 -16.00 -10.08 10.79
C MET A 1 -15.41 -9.18 9.72
N GLU A 2 -16.24 -8.46 8.97
CA GLU A 2 -15.73 -7.52 7.95
C GLU A 2 -14.92 -6.44 8.68
N ASP A 3 -13.59 -6.50 8.56
CA ASP A 3 -12.71 -5.42 8.97
C ASP A 3 -12.98 -4.22 8.05
N LYS A 4 -13.96 -3.39 8.43
CA LYS A 4 -14.35 -2.19 7.69
C LYS A 4 -13.21 -1.18 7.74
N CYS A 5 -12.43 -1.12 6.66
CA CYS A 5 -11.47 -0.05 6.43
C CYS A 5 -12.18 1.30 6.44
N SER A 6 -11.76 2.22 7.32
CA SER A 6 -12.31 3.58 7.42
C SER A 6 -11.72 4.56 6.40
N GLN A 7 -10.94 4.07 5.44
CA GLN A 7 -10.21 4.89 4.45
C GLN A 7 -9.30 5.99 5.04
N CYS A 8 -8.82 5.82 6.28
CA CYS A 8 -7.97 6.80 6.99
C CYS A 8 -6.61 7.13 6.34
N GLY A 9 -6.25 6.51 5.21
CA GLY A 9 -5.01 6.79 4.47
C GLY A 9 -3.70 6.37 5.15
N VAL A 10 -3.73 5.90 6.40
CA VAL A 10 -2.51 5.59 7.17
C VAL A 10 -1.67 4.51 6.52
N CYS A 11 -2.29 3.47 5.93
CA CYS A 11 -1.53 2.43 5.22
C CYS A 11 -0.77 3.01 4.02
N CYS A 12 -1.38 3.96 3.30
CA CYS A 12 -0.74 4.64 2.18
C CYS A 12 0.46 5.50 2.60
N LYS A 13 0.60 5.85 3.89
CA LYS A 13 1.75 6.62 4.40
C LYS A 13 2.85 5.76 5.01
N LEU A 14 2.54 4.51 5.35
CA LEU A 14 3.43 3.66 6.16
C LEU A 14 4.04 2.48 5.40
N PHE A 15 3.41 2.04 4.31
CA PHE A 15 3.79 0.80 3.64
C PHE A 15 4.11 1.00 2.17
N VAL A 16 5.15 0.30 1.77
CA VAL A 16 5.50 0.05 0.38
C VAL A 16 4.66 -1.12 -0.11
N ILE A 17 4.01 -0.96 -1.27
CA ILE A 17 2.98 -1.91 -1.74
C ILE A 17 3.51 -2.71 -2.92
N ASN A 18 3.82 -3.98 -2.66
CA ASN A 18 4.14 -4.96 -3.70
C ASN A 18 2.86 -5.44 -4.40
N LEU A 19 2.89 -5.47 -5.73
CA LEU A 19 1.86 -6.08 -6.56
C LEU A 19 2.12 -7.57 -6.74
N THR A 20 1.05 -8.36 -6.87
CA THR A 20 1.16 -9.73 -7.39
C THR A 20 1.53 -9.71 -8.87
N GLU A 21 1.92 -10.86 -9.41
CA GLU A 21 2.20 -11.01 -10.84
C GLU A 21 1.00 -10.58 -11.72
N GLU A 22 -0.21 -11.02 -11.38
CA GLU A 22 -1.43 -10.64 -12.08
C GLU A 22 -1.69 -9.13 -12.01
N GLU A 23 -1.52 -8.52 -10.84
CA GLU A 23 -1.72 -7.09 -10.64
C GLU A 23 -0.69 -6.26 -11.40
N TYR A 24 0.58 -6.67 -11.40
CA TYR A 24 1.66 -6.05 -12.17
C TYR A 24 1.41 -6.13 -13.67
N LYS A 25 1.11 -7.34 -14.18
CA LYS A 25 0.84 -7.58 -15.60
C LYS A 25 -0.42 -6.88 -16.09
N SER A 26 -1.40 -6.62 -15.21
CA SER A 26 -2.62 -5.89 -15.57
C SER A 26 -2.40 -4.42 -15.92
N ARG A 27 -1.26 -3.83 -15.52
CA ARG A 27 -0.93 -2.40 -15.70
C ARG A 27 -1.97 -1.43 -15.11
N LYS A 28 -2.84 -1.89 -14.21
CA LYS A 28 -3.86 -1.04 -13.56
C LYS A 28 -3.27 -0.07 -12.54
N TYR A 29 -2.05 -0.32 -12.06
CA TYR A 29 -1.38 0.48 -11.04
C TYR A 29 -0.07 1.02 -11.58
N LYS A 30 0.23 2.28 -11.23
CA LYS A 30 1.50 2.93 -11.54
C LYS A 30 2.60 2.34 -10.66
N THR A 31 3.67 1.85 -11.25
CA THR A 31 4.76 1.20 -10.52
C THR A 31 6.04 2.02 -10.48
N GLN A 32 6.92 1.69 -9.55
CA GLN A 32 8.27 2.24 -9.52
C GLN A 32 8.99 1.90 -10.83
N PHE A 33 9.82 2.83 -11.28
CA PHE A 33 10.63 2.72 -12.50
C PHE A 33 9.87 2.61 -13.83
N GLU A 34 8.54 2.73 -13.84
CA GLU A 34 7.73 2.67 -15.07
C GLU A 34 8.21 3.69 -16.13
N GLU A 35 8.70 4.85 -15.72
CA GLU A 35 9.27 5.89 -16.58
C GLU A 35 10.59 5.48 -17.28
N PHE A 36 11.31 4.49 -16.74
CA PHE A 36 12.52 3.92 -17.34
C PHE A 36 12.22 2.67 -18.19
N GLY A 37 10.94 2.32 -18.33
CA GLY A 37 10.49 1.14 -19.04
C GLY A 37 10.05 0.01 -18.11
N LEU A 38 9.20 -0.87 -18.64
CA LEU A 38 8.61 -1.98 -17.91
C LEU A 38 9.24 -3.29 -18.38
N THR A 39 9.75 -4.10 -17.45
CA THR A 39 10.11 -5.49 -17.78
C THR A 39 8.83 -6.31 -18.06
N LYS A 40 8.97 -7.30 -18.94
CA LYS A 40 7.92 -8.29 -19.23
C LYS A 40 7.95 -9.43 -18.21
N GLU A 41 9.11 -9.69 -17.62
CA GLU A 41 9.32 -10.78 -16.67
C GLU A 41 9.04 -10.30 -15.24
N PHE A 42 7.98 -10.82 -14.62
CA PHE A 42 7.60 -10.40 -13.27
C PHE A 42 8.70 -10.67 -12.25
N LYS A 43 9.44 -11.79 -12.40
CA LYS A 43 10.52 -12.14 -11.48
C LYS A 43 11.64 -11.09 -11.47
N GLU A 44 11.94 -10.50 -12.61
CA GLU A 44 12.89 -9.38 -12.68
C GLU A 44 12.32 -8.14 -11.98
N ALA A 45 11.04 -7.83 -12.25
CA ALA A 45 10.37 -6.70 -11.62
C ALA A 45 10.35 -6.84 -10.08
N GLU A 46 10.12 -8.04 -9.57
CA GLU A 46 10.12 -8.35 -8.15
C GLU A 46 11.52 -8.20 -7.53
N LEU A 47 12.56 -8.70 -8.21
CA LEU A 47 13.94 -8.61 -7.73
C LEU A 47 14.45 -7.17 -7.63
N CYS A 48 14.07 -6.29 -8.57
CA CYS A 48 14.51 -4.89 -8.58
C CYS A 48 13.50 -3.92 -7.95
N GLY A 49 12.35 -4.39 -7.49
CA GLY A 49 11.29 -3.55 -6.92
C GLY A 49 10.44 -2.80 -7.94
N ALA A 50 10.58 -3.05 -9.24
CA ALA A 50 9.70 -2.49 -10.25
C ALA A 50 8.24 -2.96 -10.15
N ASN A 51 7.93 -4.01 -9.35
CA ASN A 51 6.56 -4.42 -9.03
C ASN A 51 5.92 -3.64 -7.87
N ILE A 52 6.62 -2.64 -7.32
CA ILE A 52 6.13 -1.80 -6.22
C ILE A 52 5.32 -0.64 -6.77
N ILE A 53 4.19 -0.28 -6.14
CA ILE A 53 3.45 0.94 -6.48
C ILE A 53 4.31 2.19 -6.25
N THR A 54 4.26 3.13 -7.18
CA THR A 54 4.98 4.42 -7.09
C THR A 54 4.64 5.16 -5.79
N GLN A 55 5.66 5.76 -5.19
CA GLN A 55 5.53 6.68 -4.05
C GLN A 55 5.70 8.12 -4.53
N LYS A 56 5.14 9.07 -3.79
CA LYS A 56 5.40 10.50 -3.95
C LYS A 56 6.74 10.87 -3.31
N GLU A 57 7.14 12.13 -3.46
CA GLU A 57 8.33 12.69 -2.81
C GLU A 57 8.30 12.57 -1.28
N ASP A 58 7.13 12.62 -0.66
CA ASP A 58 6.94 12.44 0.78
C ASP A 58 6.86 10.96 1.21
N GLU A 59 7.29 10.04 0.33
CA GLU A 59 7.27 8.59 0.48
C GLU A 59 5.86 7.97 0.63
N SER A 60 4.78 8.78 0.59
CA SER A 60 3.42 8.25 0.60
C SER A 60 3.07 7.61 -0.75
N CYS A 61 2.16 6.64 -0.73
CA CYS A 61 1.62 6.02 -1.93
C CYS A 61 1.03 7.08 -2.88
N ILE A 62 1.31 6.96 -4.19
CA ILE A 62 0.81 7.89 -5.22
C ILE A 62 -0.72 8.06 -5.22
N TYR A 63 -1.45 7.04 -4.74
CA TYR A 63 -2.91 7.02 -4.65
C TYR A 63 -3.49 7.61 -3.35
N LEU A 64 -2.67 8.16 -2.46
CA LEU A 64 -3.15 8.94 -1.33
C LEU A 64 -3.62 10.32 -1.84
N LYS A 65 -4.92 10.61 -1.79
CA LYS A 65 -5.50 11.91 -2.16
C LYS A 65 -6.41 12.41 -1.06
N ASP A 66 -6.22 13.67 -0.65
CA ASP A 66 -7.02 14.32 0.40
C ASP A 66 -7.14 13.49 1.69
N GLY A 67 -6.05 12.84 2.09
CA GLY A 67 -5.99 11.99 3.28
C GLY A 67 -6.62 10.60 3.13
N THR A 68 -7.12 10.23 1.94
CA THR A 68 -7.83 8.97 1.68
C THR A 68 -7.22 8.21 0.50
N CYS A 69 -7.54 6.91 0.39
CA CYS A 69 -7.05 6.07 -0.71
C CYS A 69 -7.97 6.22 -1.94
N SER A 70 -7.49 6.88 -2.99
CA SER A 70 -8.30 7.15 -4.19
C SER A 70 -8.68 5.90 -4.99
N ILE A 71 -7.99 4.77 -4.76
CA ILE A 71 -8.24 3.48 -5.41
C ILE A 71 -8.84 2.45 -4.44
N HIS A 72 -9.45 2.89 -3.33
CA HIS A 72 -9.87 1.99 -2.26
C HIS A 72 -10.72 0.79 -2.73
N SER A 73 -11.64 1.00 -3.69
CA SER A 73 -12.51 -0.06 -4.23
C SER A 73 -11.76 -1.14 -5.03
N ILE A 74 -10.65 -0.77 -5.66
CA ILE A 74 -9.83 -1.65 -6.50
C ILE A 74 -8.44 -1.86 -5.89
N ARG A 75 -8.26 -1.57 -4.60
CA ARG A 75 -6.93 -1.59 -3.95
C ARG A 75 -6.25 -2.96 -4.09
N PRO A 76 -4.92 -3.04 -4.27
CA PRO A 76 -4.20 -4.31 -4.45
C PRO A 76 -4.43 -5.34 -3.34
N LYS A 77 -4.08 -6.60 -3.60
CA LYS A 77 -4.24 -7.71 -2.65
C LYS A 77 -3.59 -7.41 -1.31
N SER A 78 -2.33 -6.96 -1.32
CA SER A 78 -1.58 -6.56 -0.12
C SER A 78 -2.29 -5.45 0.67
N CYS A 79 -2.93 -4.49 0.00
CA CYS A 79 -3.73 -3.44 0.65
C CYS A 79 -5.07 -3.95 1.22
N ARG A 80 -5.68 -4.98 0.62
CA ARG A 80 -6.92 -5.61 1.13
C ARG A 80 -6.63 -6.46 2.36
N GLU A 81 -5.53 -7.18 2.33
CA GLU A 81 -5.06 -8.05 3.41
C GLU A 81 -4.36 -7.27 4.52
N PHE A 82 -4.12 -5.97 4.34
CA PHE A 82 -3.52 -5.15 5.38
C PHE A 82 -4.46 -4.96 6.57
N PHE A 83 -4.10 -5.53 7.71
CA PHE A 83 -4.93 -5.50 8.90
C PHE A 83 -4.54 -4.39 9.88
N CYS A 84 -4.95 -3.15 9.60
CA CYS A 84 -4.85 -2.07 10.59
C CYS A 84 -5.69 -2.30 11.86
N THR A 85 -6.65 -3.24 11.81
CA THR A 85 -7.56 -3.60 12.91
C THR A 85 -7.44 -5.07 13.35
N SER A 86 -6.44 -5.82 12.85
CA SER A 86 -6.31 -7.24 13.20
C SER A 86 -6.20 -7.42 14.71
N LYS A 87 -6.90 -8.45 15.23
CA LYS A 87 -6.73 -8.90 16.61
C LYS A 87 -5.69 -10.01 16.76
N ASN A 88 -5.08 -10.47 15.65
CA ASN A 88 -4.05 -11.49 15.68
C ASN A 88 -2.78 -10.96 16.39
N PRO A 89 -2.30 -11.63 17.45
CA PRO A 89 -1.14 -11.20 18.24
C PRO A 89 0.15 -10.98 17.45
N ILE A 90 0.34 -11.70 16.34
CA ILE A 90 1.53 -11.59 15.49
C ILE A 90 1.68 -10.14 14.94
N PHE A 91 0.57 -9.44 14.73
CA PHE A 91 0.57 -8.08 14.20
C PHE A 91 0.61 -6.98 15.27
N LYS A 92 0.68 -7.33 16.57
CA LYS A 92 0.58 -6.36 17.68
C LYS A 92 1.56 -5.19 17.57
N THR A 93 2.82 -5.46 17.21
CA THR A 93 3.85 -4.41 17.06
C THR A 93 3.54 -3.48 15.90
N MET A 94 3.10 -4.03 14.76
CA MET A 94 2.71 -3.24 13.59
C MET A 94 1.51 -2.34 13.92
N ILE A 95 0.49 -2.88 14.58
CA ILE A 95 -0.69 -2.12 15.03
C ILE A 95 -0.28 -1.00 15.99
N LYS A 96 0.65 -1.25 16.93
CA LYS A 96 1.17 -0.20 17.82
C LYS A 96 1.81 0.95 17.03
N LYS A 97 2.60 0.66 15.98
CA LYS A 97 3.18 1.69 15.11
C LYS A 97 2.11 2.50 14.39
N ILE A 98 1.10 1.85 13.82
CA ILE A 98 -0.05 2.50 13.17
C ILE A 98 -0.78 3.42 14.15
N THR A 99 -1.05 2.95 15.37
CA THR A 99 -1.75 3.73 16.40
C THR A 99 -0.95 4.96 16.83
N ASN A 100 0.36 4.80 17.04
CA ASN A 100 1.24 5.93 17.38
C ASN A 100 1.25 6.96 16.24
N TYR A 101 1.33 6.50 14.99
CA TYR A 101 1.25 7.38 13.84
C TYR A 101 -0.07 8.16 13.81
N LYS A 102 -1.21 7.48 13.99
CA LYS A 102 -2.52 8.15 14.03
C LYS A 102 -2.59 9.26 15.08
N ARG A 103 -2.02 9.03 16.28
CA ARG A 103 -1.97 10.04 17.35
C ARG A 103 -1.08 11.23 16.99
N SER A 104 0.11 10.99 16.43
CA SER A 104 1.02 12.07 16.04
C SER A 104 0.43 13.02 14.99
N PHE A 105 -0.54 12.56 14.20
CA PHE A 105 -1.18 13.32 13.13
C PHE A 105 -2.65 13.68 13.42
N GLY A 106 -3.11 13.55 14.67
CA GLY A 106 -4.47 13.94 15.08
C GLY A 106 -5.61 13.20 14.37
N ILE A 107 -5.34 12.01 13.86
CA ILE A 107 -6.34 11.17 13.16
C ILE A 107 -7.25 10.46 14.18
N ILE A 108 -6.77 10.27 15.41
CA ILE A 108 -7.49 9.78 16.60
C ILE A 108 -6.92 10.41 17.87
#